data_AF-A0A1F5S7U3-F1
#
_entry.id   AF-A0A1F5S7U3-F1
#
_cell.length_a   1.000
_cell.length_b   1.000
_cell.length_c   1.000
_cell.angle_alpha   90.00
_cell.angle_beta   90.00
_cell.angle_gamma   90.00
#
_symmetry.space_group_name_H-M   'P 1'
#
loop_
_entity.id
_entity.type
_entity.pdbx_description
1 polymer ?
#
loop_
_entity_poly.entity_id
_entity_poly.type
_entity_poly.pdbx_seq_one_letter_code
_entity_poly.pdbx_strand_id
1 'polypeptide(L)'
;MENLESKFNPEFEERERLFKKIEVLKEKFPDIGIVLNGMRPIEKKIEVCNMAEPSAMQFRPKNAEEMRKLAMEIKEGSQNTCIHLDDPKFDEETGKMVGEKKTQIMEIIKEMGNSDNFKLANIHLGWRDAEAILDEEGKWRNTDLANNISGELADLFAAGIKAKRIMAIENTGYADKTREILSAKPEHLLSAKQKIAEVISAKEKMPLEEALSKIGYTFDLGHMIKNGHLLEKNSIEDWFRKHRL
;
A
#
# COMPACT_ATOMS: atom_id res chain seq x y z
N MET A 1 -21.83 31.92 4.54
CA MET A 1 -21.10 30.64 4.46
C MET A 1 -19.88 30.76 5.34
N GLU A 2 -19.69 29.86 6.32
CA GLU A 2 -18.45 29.82 7.10
C GLU A 2 -17.25 29.54 6.19
N ASN A 3 -16.13 30.22 6.46
CA ASN A 3 -14.89 30.06 5.72
C ASN A 3 -14.27 28.68 6.04
N LEU A 4 -13.79 27.94 5.03
CA LEU A 4 -13.32 26.56 5.23
C LEU A 4 -12.24 26.48 6.32
N GLU A 5 -11.36 27.48 6.37
CA GLU A 5 -10.24 27.64 7.30
C GLU A 5 -10.67 27.69 8.77
N SER A 6 -11.83 28.28 9.10
CA SER A 6 -12.31 28.34 10.49
C SER A 6 -12.67 26.96 11.05
N LYS A 7 -12.98 25.99 10.18
CA LYS A 7 -13.28 24.59 10.56
C LYS A 7 -12.04 23.80 10.98
N PHE A 8 -10.84 24.35 10.76
CA PHE A 8 -9.55 23.70 11.09
C PHE A 8 -8.80 24.40 12.23
N ASN A 9 -9.43 25.37 12.91
CA ASN A 9 -8.83 26.12 14.01
C ASN A 9 -8.22 25.17 15.07
N PRO A 10 -6.91 25.28 15.37
CA PRO A 10 -6.22 24.45 16.38
C PRO A 10 -6.85 24.41 17.77
N GLU A 11 -7.71 25.38 18.10
CA GLU A 11 -8.44 25.45 19.37
C GLU A 11 -9.53 24.38 19.52
N PHE A 12 -10.01 23.79 18.41
CA PHE A 12 -10.92 22.64 18.47
C PHE A 12 -10.15 21.36 18.80
N GLU A 13 -10.72 20.51 19.67
CA GLU A 13 -10.17 19.19 19.96
C GLU A 13 -9.93 18.42 18.65
N GLU A 14 -8.82 17.68 18.57
CA GLU A 14 -8.39 16.96 17.36
C GLU A 14 -9.50 16.07 16.79
N ARG A 15 -10.33 15.50 17.67
CA ARG A 15 -11.52 14.72 17.33
C ARG A 15 -12.54 15.56 16.56
N GLU A 16 -12.95 16.72 17.06
CA GLU A 16 -13.95 17.58 16.40
C GLU A 16 -13.48 18.09 15.04
N ARG A 17 -12.19 18.46 14.91
CA ARG A 17 -11.60 18.85 13.62
C ARG A 17 -11.67 17.72 12.61
N LEU A 18 -11.45 16.48 13.04
CA LEU A 18 -11.51 15.32 12.18
C LEU A 18 -12.94 15.01 11.71
N PHE A 19 -13.94 15.12 12.60
CA PHE A 19 -15.35 14.99 12.20
C PHE A 19 -15.74 16.02 11.14
N LYS A 20 -15.43 17.30 11.36
CA LYS A 20 -15.71 18.37 10.38
C LYS A 20 -15.01 18.14 9.04
N LYS A 21 -13.77 17.62 9.05
CA LYS A 21 -13.05 17.22 7.82
C LYS A 21 -13.81 16.15 7.06
N ILE A 22 -14.23 15.10 7.75
CA ILE A 22 -14.95 13.96 7.15
C ILE A 22 -16.28 14.42 6.56
N GLU A 23 -17.02 15.28 7.26
CA GLU A 23 -18.27 15.85 6.73
C GLU A 23 -18.05 16.61 5.41
N VAL A 24 -17.02 17.47 5.35
CA VAL A 24 -16.69 18.21 4.12
C VAL A 24 -16.26 17.25 2.99
N LEU A 25 -15.47 16.22 3.30
CA LEU A 25 -15.05 15.22 2.32
C LEU A 25 -16.25 14.46 1.76
N LYS A 26 -17.15 13.99 2.61
CA LYS A 26 -18.38 13.31 2.16
C LYS A 26 -19.24 14.16 1.23
N GLU A 27 -19.40 15.44 1.55
CA GLU A 27 -20.28 16.34 0.80
C GLU A 27 -19.66 16.73 -0.55
N LYS A 28 -18.35 17.02 -0.57
CA LYS A 28 -17.70 17.64 -1.74
C LYS A 28 -16.82 16.71 -2.56
N PHE A 29 -16.33 15.63 -1.95
CA PHE A 29 -15.34 14.73 -2.52
C PHE A 29 -15.64 13.27 -2.11
N PRO A 30 -16.77 12.70 -2.56
CA PRO A 30 -17.23 11.39 -2.10
C PRO A 30 -16.22 10.26 -2.34
N ASP A 31 -15.32 10.41 -3.32
CA ASP A 31 -14.29 9.41 -3.62
C ASP A 31 -12.98 9.59 -2.82
N ILE A 32 -12.87 10.64 -1.99
CA ILE A 32 -11.69 10.91 -1.17
C ILE A 32 -11.85 10.31 0.22
N GLY A 33 -10.98 9.35 0.54
CA GLY A 33 -10.89 8.74 1.85
C GLY A 33 -9.98 9.47 2.84
N ILE A 34 -9.90 8.92 4.05
CA ILE A 34 -9.00 9.40 5.10
C ILE A 34 -7.97 8.34 5.51
N VAL A 35 -6.76 8.79 5.81
CA VAL A 35 -5.70 7.95 6.38
C VAL A 35 -5.63 8.19 7.89
N LEU A 36 -5.91 7.17 8.70
CA LEU A 36 -5.92 7.29 10.18
C LEU A 36 -4.59 6.85 10.84
N ASN A 37 -3.46 7.04 10.18
CA ASN A 37 -2.16 6.52 10.66
C ASN A 37 -1.65 7.24 11.92
N GLY A 38 -1.97 8.51 12.12
CA GLY A 38 -1.51 9.30 13.28
C GLY A 38 -2.26 9.05 14.59
N MET A 39 -3.48 8.51 14.53
CA MET A 39 -4.33 8.35 15.71
C MET A 39 -3.98 7.08 16.49
N ARG A 40 -3.91 7.16 17.82
CA ARG A 40 -3.66 6.00 18.71
C ARG A 40 -4.51 6.12 19.98
N PRO A 41 -4.93 4.99 20.58
CA PRO A 41 -4.75 3.60 20.14
C PRO A 41 -5.72 3.19 19.01
N ILE A 42 -5.73 1.92 18.57
CA ILE A 42 -6.53 1.45 17.42
C ILE A 42 -8.05 1.64 17.66
N GLU A 43 -8.49 1.52 18.91
CA GLU A 43 -9.88 1.66 19.34
C GLU A 43 -10.44 3.04 19.02
N LYS A 44 -9.63 4.10 19.16
CA LYS A 44 -10.04 5.46 18.77
C LYS A 44 -10.23 5.59 17.26
N LYS A 45 -9.44 4.87 16.45
CA LYS A 45 -9.61 4.87 14.99
C LYS A 45 -10.93 4.22 14.59
N ILE A 46 -11.26 3.09 15.24
CA ILE A 46 -12.51 2.35 15.05
C ILE A 46 -13.70 3.22 15.44
N GLU A 47 -13.62 3.89 16.60
CA GLU A 47 -14.66 4.81 17.08
C GLU A 47 -14.92 5.92 16.05
N VAL A 48 -13.87 6.62 15.61
CA VAL A 48 -14.00 7.68 14.60
C VAL A 48 -14.56 7.13 13.30
N CYS A 49 -14.09 5.99 12.82
CA CYS A 49 -14.65 5.33 11.63
C CYS A 49 -16.15 5.13 11.75
N ASN A 50 -16.59 4.50 12.85
CA ASN A 50 -17.97 4.08 13.03
C ASN A 50 -18.93 5.22 13.34
N MET A 51 -18.43 6.36 13.84
CA MET A 51 -19.21 7.55 14.12
C MET A 51 -19.23 8.53 12.94
N ALA A 52 -18.07 8.78 12.34
CA ALA A 52 -17.92 9.75 11.26
C ALA A 52 -18.25 9.15 9.90
N GLU A 53 -18.18 7.82 9.76
CA GLU A 53 -18.53 7.02 8.58
C GLU A 53 -17.94 7.53 7.26
N PRO A 54 -16.64 7.88 7.18
CA PRO A 54 -16.04 8.42 5.95
C PRO A 54 -16.24 7.48 4.75
N SER A 55 -16.23 8.05 3.54
CA SER A 55 -16.53 7.31 2.30
C SER A 55 -15.45 6.33 1.87
N ALA A 56 -14.21 6.49 2.35
CA ALA A 56 -13.11 5.56 2.19
C ALA A 56 -12.09 5.73 3.34
N MET A 57 -11.37 4.67 3.68
CA MET A 57 -10.41 4.69 4.79
C MET A 57 -9.20 3.80 4.56
N GLN A 58 -8.06 4.24 5.10
CA GLN A 58 -6.87 3.41 5.21
C GLN A 58 -6.41 3.27 6.66
N PHE A 59 -6.10 2.04 7.05
CA PHE A 59 -5.50 1.70 8.33
C PHE A 59 -4.12 1.07 8.14
N ARG A 60 -3.23 1.26 9.13
CA ARG A 60 -1.95 0.55 9.23
C ARG A 60 -1.91 -0.23 10.55
N PRO A 61 -2.47 -1.45 10.60
CA PRO A 61 -2.39 -2.31 11.78
C PRO A 61 -0.93 -2.72 12.02
N LYS A 62 -0.50 -2.69 13.28
CA LYS A 62 0.88 -3.05 13.64
C LYS A 62 1.08 -4.55 13.83
N ASN A 63 0.02 -5.31 14.07
CA ASN A 63 0.08 -6.74 14.33
C ASN A 63 -1.28 -7.39 14.03
N ALA A 64 -1.33 -8.71 14.15
CA ALA A 64 -2.54 -9.51 13.93
C ALA A 64 -3.68 -9.13 14.88
N GLU A 65 -3.39 -8.75 16.13
CA GLU A 65 -4.40 -8.35 17.11
C GLU A 65 -5.12 -7.07 16.69
N GLU A 66 -4.38 -6.02 16.29
CA GLU A 66 -4.95 -4.78 15.77
C GLU A 66 -5.78 -5.05 14.50
N MET A 67 -5.29 -5.92 13.60
CA MET A 67 -6.05 -6.28 12.40
C MET A 67 -7.34 -7.04 12.74
N ARG A 68 -7.30 -7.95 13.72
CA ARG A 68 -8.48 -8.69 14.18
C ARG A 68 -9.53 -7.76 14.79
N LYS A 69 -9.10 -6.79 15.61
CA LYS A 69 -10.00 -5.75 16.15
C LYS A 69 -10.67 -4.96 15.02
N LEU A 70 -9.88 -4.51 14.03
CA LEU A 70 -10.42 -3.81 12.85
C LEU A 70 -11.42 -4.68 12.07
N ALA A 71 -11.09 -5.94 11.84
CA ALA A 71 -11.94 -6.90 11.14
C ALA A 71 -13.31 -7.12 11.82
N MET A 72 -13.35 -7.09 13.16
CA MET A 72 -14.55 -7.34 13.96
C MET A 72 -15.40 -6.09 14.23
N GLU A 73 -14.76 -4.95 14.47
CA GLU A 73 -15.44 -3.79 15.06
C GLU A 73 -15.79 -2.69 14.04
N ILE A 74 -15.18 -2.68 12.86
CA ILE A 74 -15.55 -1.75 11.79
C ILE A 74 -16.90 -2.18 11.21
N LYS A 75 -17.90 -1.27 11.24
CA LYS A 75 -19.26 -1.57 10.76
C LYS A 75 -19.24 -1.96 9.28
N GLU A 76 -19.94 -3.04 8.96
CA GLU A 76 -20.22 -3.45 7.58
C GLU A 76 -20.89 -2.29 6.81
N GLY A 77 -20.39 -2.00 5.61
CA GLY A 77 -20.91 -0.91 4.77
C GLY A 77 -20.16 0.42 4.91
N SER A 78 -19.14 0.52 5.76
CA SER A 78 -18.11 1.56 5.63
C SER A 78 -17.43 1.39 4.27
N GLN A 79 -17.83 2.23 3.30
CA GLN A 79 -17.42 2.03 1.92
C GLN A 79 -15.89 2.20 1.80
N ASN A 80 -15.27 1.32 1.02
CA ASN A 80 -13.86 1.37 0.60
C ASN A 80 -12.80 1.49 1.73
N THR A 81 -12.73 0.49 2.62
CA THR A 81 -11.62 0.36 3.57
C THR A 81 -10.45 -0.47 3.03
N CYS A 82 -9.23 0.00 3.26
CA CYS A 82 -7.99 -0.67 2.87
C CYS A 82 -6.96 -0.71 4.01
N ILE A 83 -5.99 -1.61 3.85
CA ILE A 83 -4.90 -1.82 4.81
C ILE A 83 -3.58 -1.45 4.16
N HIS A 84 -2.85 -0.50 4.74
CA HIS A 84 -1.43 -0.34 4.46
C HIS A 84 -0.67 -1.35 5.31
N LEU A 85 -0.09 -2.36 4.67
CA LEU A 85 0.75 -3.36 5.32
C LEU A 85 2.07 -2.73 5.76
N ASP A 86 2.71 -3.31 6.77
CA ASP A 86 4.05 -2.83 7.13
C ASP A 86 5.07 -3.24 6.06
N ASP A 87 6.12 -2.42 5.91
CA ASP A 87 7.09 -2.61 4.84
C ASP A 87 7.91 -3.89 5.10
N PRO A 88 8.09 -4.76 4.10
CA PRO A 88 9.00 -5.89 4.20
C PRO A 88 10.42 -5.42 4.56
N LYS A 89 11.16 -6.26 5.29
CA LYS A 89 12.57 -6.05 5.58
C LYS A 89 13.37 -7.23 5.07
N PHE A 90 14.42 -6.95 4.31
CA PHE A 90 15.26 -7.96 3.71
C PHE A 90 16.67 -7.89 4.27
N ASP A 91 17.31 -9.05 4.29
CA ASP A 91 18.75 -9.18 4.40
C ASP A 91 19.40 -8.75 3.08
N GLU A 92 20.35 -7.81 3.14
CA GLU A 92 20.90 -7.16 1.94
C GLU A 92 21.78 -8.11 1.10
N GLU A 93 22.36 -9.14 1.71
CA GLU A 93 23.25 -10.09 1.02
C GLU A 93 22.47 -11.23 0.36
N THR A 94 21.49 -11.78 1.08
CA THR A 94 20.76 -12.97 0.65
C THR A 94 19.45 -12.65 -0.07
N GLY A 95 18.89 -11.45 0.13
CA GLY A 95 17.57 -11.08 -0.38
C GLY A 95 16.42 -11.82 0.31
N LYS A 96 16.68 -12.51 1.42
CA LYS A 96 15.64 -13.17 2.22
C LYS A 96 14.97 -12.16 3.14
N MET A 97 13.66 -12.31 3.34
CA MET A 97 12.93 -11.48 4.29
C MET A 97 13.29 -11.87 5.72
N VAL A 98 13.42 -10.90 6.61
CA VAL A 98 13.59 -11.14 8.05
C VAL A 98 12.38 -11.92 8.56
N GLY A 99 12.63 -13.10 9.15
CA GLY A 99 11.58 -14.09 9.45
C GLY A 99 10.45 -13.54 10.32
N GLU A 100 10.76 -12.83 11.40
CA GLU A 100 9.75 -12.19 12.26
C GLU A 100 8.89 -11.19 11.49
N LYS A 101 9.50 -10.44 10.56
CA LYS A 101 8.80 -9.45 9.76
C LYS A 101 7.84 -10.10 8.77
N LYS A 102 8.30 -11.16 8.10
CA LYS A 102 7.47 -11.96 7.19
C LYS A 102 6.27 -12.54 7.93
N THR A 103 6.49 -13.17 9.08
CA THR A 103 5.42 -13.76 9.91
C THR A 103 4.38 -12.71 10.30
N GLN A 104 4.82 -11.55 10.81
CA GLN A 104 3.91 -10.47 11.21
C GLN A 104 3.00 -10.00 10.05
N ILE A 105 3.57 -9.78 8.86
CA ILE A 105 2.81 -9.34 7.68
C ILE A 105 1.81 -10.43 7.25
N MET A 106 2.26 -11.69 7.21
CA MET A 106 1.43 -12.84 6.83
C MET A 106 0.26 -13.04 7.79
N GLU A 107 0.46 -12.85 9.09
CA GLU A 107 -0.62 -12.91 10.08
C GLU A 107 -1.64 -11.79 9.90
N ILE A 108 -1.20 -10.56 9.60
CA ILE A 108 -2.11 -9.46 9.27
C ILE A 108 -2.94 -9.80 8.02
N ILE A 109 -2.30 -10.29 6.96
CA ILE A 109 -3.00 -10.70 5.73
C ILE A 109 -4.05 -11.78 6.02
N LYS A 110 -3.70 -12.76 6.87
CA LYS A 110 -4.62 -13.82 7.29
C LYS A 110 -5.84 -13.25 8.02
N GLU A 111 -5.64 -12.37 8.99
CA GLU A 111 -6.74 -11.73 9.74
C GLU A 111 -7.60 -10.85 8.83
N MET A 112 -6.99 -10.15 7.87
CA MET A 112 -7.70 -9.37 6.84
C MET A 112 -8.59 -10.26 5.96
N GLY A 113 -8.16 -11.50 5.68
CA GLY A 113 -8.95 -12.50 4.95
C GLY A 113 -10.25 -12.91 5.65
N ASN A 114 -10.37 -12.66 6.96
CA ASN A 114 -11.56 -13.00 7.75
C ASN A 114 -12.64 -11.89 7.75
N SER A 115 -12.42 -10.77 7.03
CA SER A 115 -13.36 -9.64 6.99
C SER A 115 -13.62 -9.13 5.59
N ASP A 116 -14.90 -9.00 5.20
CA ASP A 116 -15.31 -8.50 3.88
C ASP A 116 -15.17 -6.98 3.72
N ASN A 117 -14.91 -6.25 4.80
CA ASN A 117 -14.73 -4.80 4.79
C ASN A 117 -13.44 -4.37 4.09
N PHE A 118 -12.36 -5.14 4.26
CA PHE A 118 -11.03 -4.81 3.76
C PHE A 118 -10.75 -5.57 2.48
N LYS A 119 -10.88 -4.93 1.32
CA LYS A 119 -10.73 -5.59 0.01
C LYS A 119 -9.34 -5.41 -0.62
N LEU A 120 -8.63 -4.38 -0.18
CA LEU A 120 -7.34 -3.94 -0.71
C LEU A 120 -6.30 -3.88 0.41
N ALA A 121 -5.11 -4.41 0.14
CA ALA A 121 -3.92 -4.16 0.92
C ALA A 121 -2.85 -3.51 0.05
N ASN A 122 -2.33 -2.35 0.46
CA ASN A 122 -1.19 -1.70 -0.17
C ASN A 122 0.09 -1.96 0.61
N ILE A 123 1.21 -2.05 -0.09
CA ILE A 123 2.52 -2.36 0.49
C ILE A 123 3.64 -1.70 -0.31
N HIS A 124 4.62 -1.10 0.38
CA HIS A 124 5.90 -0.76 -0.23
C HIS A 124 6.75 -2.02 -0.37
N LEU A 125 7.57 -2.12 -1.43
CA LEU A 125 8.39 -3.31 -1.64
C LEU A 125 9.56 -3.45 -0.66
N GLY A 126 9.91 -2.41 0.10
CA GLY A 126 10.89 -2.49 1.20
C GLY A 126 12.36 -2.62 0.80
N TRP A 127 12.69 -2.65 -0.50
CA TRP A 127 14.05 -2.79 -1.00
C TRP A 127 14.69 -1.46 -1.44
N ARG A 128 15.92 -1.21 -0.99
CA ARG A 128 16.57 0.11 -1.03
C ARG A 128 17.47 0.37 -2.24
N ASP A 129 17.81 -0.67 -3.01
CA ASP A 129 18.75 -0.58 -4.12
C ASP A 129 18.12 -1.17 -5.39
N ALA A 130 17.50 -0.31 -6.19
CA ALA A 130 16.83 -0.73 -7.42
C ALA A 130 17.81 -1.38 -8.42
N GLU A 131 19.04 -0.89 -8.52
CA GLU A 131 20.03 -1.35 -9.51
C GLU A 131 20.50 -2.78 -9.23
N ALA A 132 20.48 -3.21 -7.96
CA ALA A 132 20.74 -4.61 -7.59
C ALA A 132 19.69 -5.58 -8.15
N ILE A 133 18.48 -5.09 -8.44
CA ILE A 133 17.29 -5.89 -8.78
C ILE A 133 16.84 -5.69 -10.21
N LEU A 134 17.03 -4.48 -10.75
CA LEU A 134 16.64 -4.07 -12.09
C LEU A 134 17.88 -3.79 -12.92
N ASP A 135 17.84 -4.17 -14.20
CA ASP A 135 18.87 -3.80 -15.17
C ASP A 135 18.69 -2.36 -15.68
N GLU A 136 19.59 -1.93 -16.58
CA GLU A 136 19.58 -0.57 -17.13
C GLU A 136 18.31 -0.26 -17.96
N GLU A 137 17.59 -1.30 -18.42
CA GLU A 137 16.32 -1.18 -19.12
C GLU A 137 15.11 -1.21 -18.16
N GLY A 138 15.36 -1.33 -16.85
CA GLY A 138 14.35 -1.43 -15.80
C GLY A 138 13.71 -2.82 -15.70
N LYS A 139 14.27 -3.86 -16.34
CA LYS A 139 13.77 -5.23 -16.26
C LYS A 139 14.33 -5.95 -15.05
N TRP A 140 13.57 -6.90 -14.51
CA TRP A 140 13.99 -7.69 -13.35
C TRP A 140 15.18 -8.59 -13.71
N ARG A 141 16.29 -8.46 -12.99
CA ARG A 141 17.51 -9.23 -13.21
C ARG A 141 17.31 -10.71 -12.87
N ASN A 142 18.03 -11.57 -13.57
CA ASN A 142 18.10 -13.00 -13.25
C ASN A 142 19.35 -13.31 -12.41
N THR A 143 19.38 -12.80 -11.17
CA THR A 143 20.42 -13.08 -10.16
C THR A 143 19.81 -13.78 -8.96
N ASP A 144 20.61 -14.49 -8.15
CA ASP A 144 20.13 -15.15 -6.94
C ASP A 144 19.44 -14.17 -5.99
N LEU A 145 20.03 -12.98 -5.81
CA LEU A 145 19.48 -11.90 -4.98
C LEU A 145 18.09 -11.46 -5.48
N ALA A 146 17.98 -11.12 -6.77
CA ALA A 146 16.73 -10.64 -7.35
C ALA A 146 15.66 -11.74 -7.38
N ASN A 147 16.05 -12.99 -7.60
CA ASN A 147 15.14 -14.13 -7.57
C ASN A 147 14.63 -14.39 -6.14
N ASN A 148 15.49 -14.33 -5.12
CA ASN A 148 15.09 -14.49 -3.72
C ASN A 148 14.08 -13.43 -3.30
N ILE A 149 14.35 -12.15 -3.61
CA ILE A 149 13.42 -11.05 -3.27
C ILE A 149 12.07 -11.23 -3.97
N SER A 150 12.07 -11.55 -5.27
CA SER A 150 10.81 -11.82 -5.98
C SER A 150 10.06 -13.03 -5.41
N GLY A 151 10.79 -14.05 -4.94
CA GLY A 151 10.24 -15.22 -4.27
C GLY A 151 9.54 -14.89 -2.97
N GLU A 152 10.18 -14.06 -2.13
CA GLU A 152 9.66 -13.60 -0.85
C GLU A 152 8.45 -12.65 -1.01
N LEU A 153 8.51 -11.73 -1.97
CA LEU A 153 7.37 -10.87 -2.31
C LEU A 153 6.20 -11.68 -2.87
N ALA A 154 6.47 -12.65 -3.74
CA ALA A 154 5.45 -13.54 -4.27
C ALA A 154 4.72 -14.33 -3.18
N ASP A 155 5.40 -14.76 -2.12
CA ASP A 155 4.75 -15.44 -0.99
C ASP A 155 3.74 -14.51 -0.29
N LEU A 156 4.11 -13.25 -0.03
CA LEU A 156 3.20 -12.26 0.57
C LEU A 156 1.98 -11.98 -0.32
N PHE A 157 2.22 -11.76 -1.61
CA PHE A 157 1.16 -11.44 -2.56
C PHE A 157 0.24 -12.65 -2.78
N ALA A 158 0.77 -13.86 -2.89
CA ALA A 158 -0.02 -15.08 -2.98
C ALA A 158 -0.90 -15.28 -1.73
N ALA A 159 -0.40 -14.95 -0.53
CA ALA A 159 -1.20 -15.00 0.69
C ALA A 159 -2.39 -14.04 0.64
N GLY A 160 -2.19 -12.81 0.16
CA GLY A 160 -3.27 -11.84 -0.03
C GLY A 160 -4.31 -12.29 -1.06
N ILE A 161 -3.84 -12.86 -2.17
CA ILE A 161 -4.72 -13.42 -3.20
C ILE A 161 -5.56 -14.58 -2.65
N LYS A 162 -4.96 -15.49 -1.89
CA LYS A 162 -5.66 -16.60 -1.21
C LYS A 162 -6.67 -16.10 -0.18
N ALA A 163 -6.37 -14.99 0.48
CA ALA A 163 -7.30 -14.26 1.33
C ALA A 163 -8.41 -13.52 0.54
N LYS A 164 -8.46 -13.66 -0.80
CA LYS A 164 -9.39 -12.97 -1.71
C LYS A 164 -9.27 -11.45 -1.61
N ARG A 165 -8.03 -10.94 -1.55
CA ARG A 165 -7.71 -9.52 -1.46
C ARG A 165 -6.91 -9.08 -2.67
N ILE A 166 -7.07 -7.81 -3.05
CA ILE A 166 -6.20 -7.16 -4.02
C ILE A 166 -4.95 -6.69 -3.28
N MET A 167 -3.79 -7.05 -3.80
CA MET A 167 -2.50 -6.62 -3.26
C MET A 167 -1.93 -5.53 -4.16
N ALA A 168 -1.79 -4.31 -3.66
CA ALA A 168 -1.29 -3.18 -4.43
C ALA A 168 0.14 -2.83 -4.05
N ILE A 169 0.98 -2.64 -5.06
CA ILE A 169 2.34 -2.13 -4.89
C ILE A 169 2.25 -0.61 -4.82
N GLU A 170 2.75 -0.03 -3.73
CA GLU A 170 2.84 1.41 -3.55
C GLU A 170 4.21 1.94 -3.96
N ASN A 171 4.24 3.10 -4.64
CA ASN A 171 5.51 3.77 -4.93
C ASN A 171 6.14 4.32 -3.66
N THR A 172 7.46 4.23 -3.55
CA THR A 172 8.21 4.72 -2.40
C THR A 172 9.10 5.89 -2.80
N GLY A 173 9.17 6.93 -1.98
CA GLY A 173 10.04 8.08 -2.20
C GLY A 173 10.81 8.49 -0.95
N TYR A 174 12.10 8.74 -1.10
CA TYR A 174 13.00 9.17 -0.03
C TYR A 174 13.66 10.50 -0.39
N ALA A 175 13.72 11.42 0.57
CA ALA A 175 14.28 12.75 0.35
C ALA A 175 15.82 12.77 0.28
N ASP A 176 16.50 11.82 0.95
CA ASP A 176 17.92 11.96 1.32
C ASP A 176 18.85 10.86 0.76
N LYS A 177 18.55 10.26 -0.41
CA LYS A 177 19.45 9.25 -0.99
C LYS A 177 19.90 9.59 -2.40
N THR A 178 21.20 9.45 -2.63
CA THR A 178 21.85 9.40 -3.95
C THR A 178 21.55 8.11 -4.73
N ARG A 179 20.80 7.18 -4.13
CA ARG A 179 20.52 5.85 -4.67
C ARG A 179 19.05 5.69 -4.96
N GLU A 180 18.76 5.04 -6.06
CA GLU A 180 17.42 4.76 -6.51
C GLU A 180 16.81 3.57 -5.76
N ILE A 181 15.62 3.76 -5.18
CA ILE A 181 14.91 2.76 -4.39
C ILE A 181 13.98 1.95 -5.31
N LEU A 182 13.83 0.65 -5.07
CA LEU A 182 12.87 -0.17 -5.81
C LEU A 182 11.45 0.38 -5.55
N SER A 183 10.62 0.50 -6.58
CA SER A 183 9.30 1.19 -6.56
C SER A 183 9.35 2.73 -6.57
N ALA A 184 10.52 3.37 -6.75
CA ALA A 184 10.59 4.82 -6.87
C ALA A 184 9.98 5.38 -8.16
N LYS A 185 10.13 4.65 -9.27
CA LYS A 185 9.59 5.02 -10.59
C LYS A 185 8.43 4.10 -11.01
N PRO A 186 7.50 4.57 -11.85
CA PRO A 186 6.39 3.75 -12.33
C PRO A 186 6.84 2.47 -13.06
N GLU A 187 7.91 2.51 -13.85
CA GLU A 187 8.51 1.33 -14.50
C GLU A 187 8.94 0.25 -13.51
N HIS A 188 9.39 0.64 -12.31
CA HIS A 188 9.74 -0.32 -11.27
C HIS A 188 8.51 -1.08 -10.78
N LEU A 189 7.38 -0.38 -10.65
CA LEU A 189 6.10 -0.97 -10.27
C LEU A 189 5.63 -1.96 -11.34
N LEU A 190 5.75 -1.61 -12.62
CA LEU A 190 5.43 -2.49 -13.74
C LEU A 190 6.28 -3.77 -13.72
N SER A 191 7.61 -3.61 -13.63
CA SER A 191 8.54 -4.74 -13.58
C SER A 191 8.34 -5.63 -12.36
N ALA A 192 8.11 -5.03 -11.18
CA ALA A 192 7.83 -5.77 -9.96
C ALA A 192 6.52 -6.56 -10.05
N LYS A 193 5.42 -5.93 -10.52
CA LYS A 193 4.14 -6.63 -10.71
C LYS A 193 4.30 -7.82 -11.64
N GLN A 194 4.92 -7.61 -12.80
CA GLN A 194 5.12 -8.67 -13.79
C GLN A 194 5.91 -9.84 -13.18
N LYS A 195 7.05 -9.55 -12.55
CA LYS A 195 7.91 -10.59 -11.96
C LYS A 195 7.20 -11.33 -10.82
N ILE A 196 6.54 -10.62 -9.91
CA ILE A 196 5.80 -11.23 -8.80
C ILE A 196 4.69 -12.15 -9.35
N ALA A 197 3.93 -11.70 -10.35
CA ALA A 197 2.88 -12.49 -10.97
C ALA A 197 3.42 -13.76 -11.65
N GLU A 198 4.56 -13.67 -12.34
CA GLU A 198 5.24 -14.84 -12.94
C GLU A 198 5.65 -15.87 -11.88
N VAL A 199 6.23 -15.41 -10.77
CA VAL A 199 6.64 -16.29 -9.67
C VAL A 199 5.42 -16.93 -9.00
N ILE A 200 4.34 -16.18 -8.78
CA ILE A 200 3.07 -16.72 -8.25
C ILE A 200 2.47 -17.73 -9.22
N SER A 201 2.40 -17.40 -10.51
CA SER A 201 1.88 -18.28 -11.56
C SER A 201 2.60 -19.62 -11.57
N ALA A 202 3.93 -19.61 -11.49
CA ALA A 202 4.74 -20.82 -11.42
C ALA A 202 4.55 -21.59 -10.10
N LYS A 203 4.53 -20.92 -8.95
CA LYS A 203 4.42 -21.55 -7.61
C LYS A 203 3.03 -22.12 -7.34
N GLU A 204 1.99 -21.37 -7.67
CA GLU A 204 0.59 -21.66 -7.33
C GLU A 204 -0.16 -22.33 -8.49
N LYS A 205 0.50 -22.55 -9.64
CA LYS A 205 -0.10 -23.10 -10.87
C LYS A 205 -1.32 -22.29 -11.35
N MET A 206 -1.31 -20.99 -11.08
CA MET A 206 -2.31 -20.03 -11.50
C MET A 206 -1.97 -19.47 -12.89
N PRO A 207 -2.93 -19.24 -13.80
CA PRO A 207 -2.66 -18.51 -15.04
C PRO A 207 -2.03 -17.14 -14.77
N LEU A 208 -1.02 -16.76 -15.57
CA LEU A 208 -0.32 -15.48 -15.38
C LEU A 208 -1.27 -14.27 -15.41
N GLU A 209 -2.23 -14.27 -16.33
CA GLU A 209 -3.25 -13.20 -16.44
C GLU A 209 -4.12 -13.09 -15.18
N GLU A 210 -4.45 -14.22 -14.56
CA GLU A 210 -5.19 -14.24 -13.30
C GLU A 210 -4.34 -13.63 -12.19
N ALA A 211 -3.08 -14.03 -12.05
CA ALA A 211 -2.16 -13.45 -11.05
C ALA A 211 -2.00 -11.93 -11.25
N LEU A 212 -1.78 -11.48 -12.50
CA LEU A 212 -1.68 -10.06 -12.84
C LEU A 212 -2.94 -9.27 -12.49
N SER A 213 -4.13 -9.85 -12.63
CA SER A 213 -5.40 -9.18 -12.31
C SER A 213 -5.59 -8.93 -10.81
N LYS A 214 -4.87 -9.66 -9.95
CA LYS A 214 -4.96 -9.52 -8.49
C LYS A 214 -3.91 -8.60 -7.88
N ILE A 215 -2.97 -8.12 -8.69
CA ILE A 215 -1.90 -7.22 -8.27
C ILE A 215 -2.18 -5.81 -8.81
N GLY A 216 -2.42 -4.87 -7.90
CA GLY A 216 -2.71 -3.47 -8.21
C GLY A 216 -1.51 -2.55 -8.03
N TYR A 217 -1.77 -1.26 -8.19
CA TYR A 217 -0.85 -0.17 -7.88
C TYR A 217 -1.55 0.88 -7.03
N THR A 218 -0.79 1.51 -6.14
CA THR A 218 -1.20 2.72 -5.42
C THR A 218 -0.12 3.77 -5.57
N PHE A 219 -0.53 5.03 -5.76
CA PHE A 219 0.39 6.15 -5.91
C PHE A 219 0.26 7.11 -4.74
N ASP A 220 1.28 7.16 -3.88
CA ASP A 220 1.46 8.23 -2.89
C ASP A 220 2.10 9.43 -3.57
N LEU A 221 1.30 10.49 -3.72
CA LEU A 221 1.73 11.74 -4.34
C LEU A 221 2.91 12.40 -3.62
N GLY A 222 2.98 12.29 -2.29
CA GLY A 222 4.11 12.79 -1.50
C GLY A 222 5.41 12.06 -1.83
N HIS A 223 5.34 10.74 -2.08
CA HIS A 223 6.48 9.97 -2.58
C HIS A 223 6.82 10.32 -4.03
N MET A 224 5.83 10.55 -4.89
CA MET A 224 6.07 10.99 -6.27
C MET A 224 6.78 12.34 -6.33
N ILE A 225 6.37 13.30 -5.49
CA ILE A 225 7.01 14.63 -5.39
C ILE A 225 8.46 14.49 -4.95
N LYS A 226 8.75 13.67 -3.94
CA LYS A 226 10.13 13.39 -3.50
C LYS A 226 11.00 12.81 -4.62
N ASN A 227 10.40 11.97 -5.47
CA ASN A 227 11.06 11.35 -6.60
C ASN A 227 11.02 12.22 -7.87
N GLY A 228 10.55 13.48 -7.82
CA GLY A 228 10.36 14.31 -9.01
C GLY A 228 11.59 14.38 -9.91
N HIS A 229 12.79 14.47 -9.31
CA HIS A 229 14.07 14.45 -10.01
C HIS A 229 14.37 13.16 -10.78
N LEU A 230 13.81 12.02 -10.36
CA LEU A 230 13.93 10.73 -11.04
C LEU A 230 12.95 10.56 -12.20
N LEU A 231 11.89 11.38 -12.23
CA LEU A 231 10.82 11.31 -13.23
C LEU A 231 11.10 12.22 -14.45
N GLU A 232 12.25 12.90 -14.50
CA GLU A 232 12.59 13.90 -15.52
C GLU A 232 12.63 13.38 -16.97
N LYS A 233 12.62 12.06 -17.20
CA LYS A 233 12.53 11.45 -18.55
C LYS A 233 11.13 11.00 -18.97
N ASN A 234 10.15 10.98 -18.07
CA ASN A 234 8.74 10.75 -18.37
C ASN A 234 7.92 11.46 -17.28
N SER A 235 7.36 12.63 -17.61
CA SER A 235 6.48 13.31 -16.67
C SER A 235 5.36 12.37 -16.23
N ILE A 236 4.81 12.59 -15.03
CA ILE A 236 3.69 11.79 -14.51
C ILE A 236 2.51 11.77 -15.51
N GLU A 237 2.28 12.90 -16.20
CA GLU A 237 1.26 13.03 -17.24
C GLU A 237 1.55 12.17 -18.48
N ASP A 238 2.80 12.10 -18.92
CA ASP A 238 3.19 11.25 -20.05
C ASP A 238 3.02 9.76 -19.72
N TRP A 239 3.27 9.39 -18.46
CA TRP A 239 3.08 8.02 -18.00
C TRP A 239 1.60 7.61 -17.98
N PHE A 240 0.71 8.43 -17.41
CA PHE A 240 -0.74 8.17 -17.46
C PHE A 240 -1.25 8.06 -18.90
N ARG A 241 -0.81 8.96 -19.80
CA ARG A 241 -1.18 8.94 -21.23
C ARG A 241 -0.73 7.67 -21.95
N LYS A 242 0.50 7.21 -21.72
CA LYS A 242 1.07 6.03 -22.41
C LYS A 242 0.35 4.73 -22.04
N HIS A 243 -0.21 4.65 -20.84
CA HIS A 243 -0.82 3.43 -20.31
C HIS A 243 -2.36 3.44 -20.26
N ARG A 244 -3.01 4.49 -20.82
CA ARG A 244 -4.48 4.63 -20.89
C ARG A 244 -5.18 4.37 -19.55
N LEU A 245 -4.60 4.90 -18.46
CA LEU A 245 -5.25 4.98 -17.15
C LEU A 245 -5.96 6.33 -17.02
#